data_AF-A0A948BME7-F1
#
_entry.id   AF-A0A948BME7-F1
#
_cell.length_a   1.000
_cell.length_b   1.000
_cell.length_c   1.000
_cell.angle_alpha   90.00
_cell.angle_beta   90.00
_cell.angle_gamma   90.00
#
_symmetry.space_group_name_H-M   'P 1'
#
loop_
_entity.id
_entity.type
_entity.pdbx_description
1 polymer ?
#
loop_
_entity_poly.entity_id
_entity_poly.type
_entity_poly.pdbx_seq_one_letter_code
_entity_poly.pdbx_strand_id
1 'polypeptide(L)'
;MNQDFEGLATHTCLKKAFAKEAGTSNRYLYFAKIAEIEGSPEAAQVFRDLAESSICNSHGTLDFLKRVGDPETDLAIGETDRNLTSAISAETEEYSEIYPLMQEAIKREGFLDIANWLQTLAKQKKVHVEKLKNALAQFNQLHGK
;
A
#
# COMPACT_ATOMS: atom_id res chain seq x y z
N MET A 1 -11.70 -13.14 -26.17
CA MET A 1 -12.56 -12.45 -25.19
C MET A 1 -11.66 -11.91 -24.11
N ASN A 2 -11.59 -10.58 -23.95
CA ASN A 2 -10.99 -10.00 -22.76
C ASN A 2 -12.03 -10.21 -21.66
N GLN A 3 -11.97 -11.33 -20.95
CA GLN A 3 -12.87 -11.54 -19.81
C GLN A 3 -12.36 -10.65 -18.68
N ASP A 4 -13.01 -9.49 -18.58
CA ASP A 4 -12.97 -8.65 -17.39
C ASP A 4 -13.42 -9.48 -16.19
N PHE A 5 -12.69 -9.36 -15.09
CA PHE A 5 -12.93 -10.13 -13.87
C PHE A 5 -13.37 -9.25 -12.71
N GLU A 6 -13.66 -7.97 -12.95
CA GLU A 6 -14.22 -7.05 -11.97
C GLU A 6 -15.46 -7.67 -11.29
N GLY A 7 -15.56 -7.49 -9.97
CA GLY A 7 -16.63 -8.08 -9.15
C GLY A 7 -16.61 -9.61 -8.99
N LEU A 8 -15.77 -10.36 -9.72
CA LEU A 8 -15.71 -11.82 -9.61
C LEU A 8 -14.84 -12.27 -8.43
N ALA A 9 -14.98 -13.56 -8.07
CA ALA A 9 -14.11 -14.21 -7.09
C ALA A 9 -12.62 -14.06 -7.45
N THR A 10 -12.29 -14.09 -8.75
CA THR A 10 -10.94 -13.83 -9.24
C THR A 10 -10.41 -12.46 -8.82
N HIS A 11 -11.20 -11.38 -8.94
CA HIS A 11 -10.79 -10.05 -8.50
C HIS A 11 -10.46 -10.04 -7.00
N THR A 12 -11.37 -10.61 -6.19
CA THR A 12 -11.19 -10.67 -4.73
C THR A 12 -9.96 -11.48 -4.35
N CYS A 13 -9.71 -12.62 -5.00
CA CYS A 13 -8.53 -13.44 -4.77
C CYS A 13 -7.23 -12.70 -5.11
N LEU A 14 -7.21 -11.95 -6.22
CA LEU A 14 -6.04 -11.16 -6.61
C LEU A 14 -5.75 -10.01 -5.64
N LYS A 15 -6.78 -9.26 -5.18
CA LYS A 15 -6.59 -8.23 -4.13
C LYS A 15 -5.99 -8.83 -2.86
N LYS A 16 -6.51 -10.01 -2.44
CA LYS A 16 -5.98 -10.73 -1.26
C LYS A 16 -4.55 -11.23 -1.47
N ALA A 17 -4.23 -11.74 -2.65
CA ALA A 17 -2.88 -12.19 -2.98
C ALA A 17 -1.89 -11.02 -2.94
N PHE A 18 -2.24 -9.88 -3.53
CA PHE A 18 -1.45 -8.66 -3.48
C PHE A 18 -1.17 -8.24 -2.03
N ALA A 19 -2.20 -8.09 -1.21
CA ALA A 19 -2.06 -7.71 0.19
C ALA A 19 -1.20 -8.72 0.99
N LYS A 20 -1.31 -10.01 0.67
CA LYS A 20 -0.53 -11.07 1.32
C LYS A 20 0.96 -11.00 0.98
N GLU A 21 1.31 -10.80 -0.29
CA GLU A 21 2.70 -10.70 -0.73
C GLU A 21 3.34 -9.38 -0.28
N ALA A 22 2.60 -8.27 -0.34
CA ALA A 22 3.04 -6.97 0.19
C ALA A 22 3.27 -7.01 1.72
N GLY A 23 2.42 -7.71 2.47
CA GLY A 23 2.62 -7.94 3.90
C GLY A 23 3.78 -8.90 4.19
N THR A 24 3.99 -9.92 3.37
CA THR A 24 5.08 -10.90 3.53
C THR A 24 6.45 -10.25 3.35
N SER A 25 6.63 -9.47 2.28
CA SER A 25 7.89 -8.77 2.02
C SER A 25 8.28 -7.82 3.16
N ASN A 26 7.36 -6.97 3.62
CA ASN A 26 7.62 -6.05 4.75
C ASN A 26 7.95 -6.79 6.06
N ARG A 27 7.26 -7.91 6.35
CA ARG A 27 7.57 -8.74 7.51
C ARG A 27 8.96 -9.36 7.43
N TYR A 28 9.33 -9.91 6.27
CA TYR A 28 10.63 -10.53 6.09
C TYR A 28 11.77 -9.51 6.15
N LEU A 29 11.61 -8.30 5.61
CA LEU A 29 12.59 -7.22 5.81
C LEU A 29 12.75 -6.85 7.28
N TYR A 30 11.66 -6.83 8.05
CA TYR A 30 11.73 -6.62 9.50
C TYR A 30 12.43 -7.76 10.22
N PHE A 31 12.19 -9.01 9.83
CA PHE A 31 12.87 -10.19 10.39
C PHE A 31 14.35 -10.22 10.04
N ALA A 32 14.73 -9.78 8.83
CA ALA A 32 16.12 -9.63 8.44
C ALA A 32 16.86 -8.67 9.38
N LYS A 33 16.24 -7.52 9.71
CA LYS A 33 16.79 -6.55 10.66
C LYS A 33 16.97 -7.15 12.06
N ILE A 34 16.02 -7.97 12.52
CA ILE A 34 16.16 -8.68 13.81
C ILE A 34 17.35 -9.64 13.77
N ALA A 35 17.44 -10.45 12.72
CA ALA A 35 18.53 -11.42 12.56
C ALA A 35 19.92 -10.74 12.49
N GLU A 36 20.03 -9.54 11.90
CA GLU A 36 21.27 -8.74 11.93
C GLU A 36 21.65 -8.32 13.35
N ILE A 37 20.68 -7.84 14.14
CA ILE A 37 20.90 -7.46 15.55
C ILE A 37 21.37 -8.67 16.38
N GLU A 38 20.86 -9.86 16.06
CA GLU A 38 21.23 -11.12 16.70
C GLU A 38 22.56 -11.70 16.21
N GLY A 39 23.21 -11.07 15.21
CA GLY A 39 24.47 -11.57 14.64
C GLY A 39 24.31 -12.81 13.78
N SER A 40 23.15 -12.98 13.13
CA SER A 40 22.80 -14.11 12.25
C SER A 40 22.72 -13.67 10.78
N PRO A 41 23.85 -13.36 10.11
CA PRO A 41 23.86 -12.77 8.77
C PRO A 41 23.28 -13.69 7.70
N GLU A 42 23.41 -15.02 7.84
CA GLU A 42 22.85 -15.99 6.90
C GLU A 42 21.31 -15.98 6.95
N ALA A 43 20.73 -15.95 8.16
CA ALA A 43 19.29 -15.86 8.34
C ALA A 43 18.75 -14.51 7.82
N ALA A 44 19.47 -13.43 8.08
CA ALA A 44 19.13 -12.11 7.55
C ALA A 44 19.11 -12.09 6.01
N GLN A 45 20.07 -12.78 5.38
CA GLN A 45 20.12 -12.89 3.92
C GLN A 45 18.94 -13.68 3.36
N VAL A 46 18.61 -14.84 3.96
CA VAL A 46 17.44 -15.64 3.56
C VAL A 46 16.16 -14.80 3.61
N PHE A 47 15.96 -14.02 4.68
CA PHE A 47 14.78 -13.16 4.77
C PHE A 47 14.75 -12.06 3.69
N ARG A 48 15.90 -11.46 3.35
CA ARG A 48 15.97 -10.47 2.27
C ARG A 48 15.64 -11.07 0.91
N ASP A 49 16.20 -12.24 0.59
CA ASP A 49 15.97 -12.93 -0.69
C ASP A 49 14.48 -13.28 -0.84
N LEU A 50 13.85 -13.77 0.23
CA LEU A 50 12.43 -14.07 0.24
C LEU A 50 11.56 -12.81 0.16
N ALA A 51 11.98 -11.70 0.78
CA ALA A 51 11.26 -10.43 0.68
C ALA A 51 11.26 -9.91 -0.77
N GLU A 52 12.40 -10.00 -1.46
CA GLU A 52 12.52 -9.64 -2.88
C GLU A 52 11.62 -10.51 -3.76
N SER A 53 11.59 -11.82 -3.52
CA SER A 53 10.68 -12.74 -4.22
C SER A 53 9.21 -12.35 -4.02
N SER A 54 8.80 -12.01 -2.80
CA SER A 54 7.43 -11.55 -2.52
C SER A 54 7.10 -10.19 -3.16
N ILE A 55 8.07 -9.27 -3.29
CA ILE A 55 7.87 -8.01 -4.03
C ILE A 55 7.62 -8.31 -5.52
N CYS A 56 8.39 -9.23 -6.12
CA CYS A 56 8.14 -9.66 -7.50
C CYS A 56 6.73 -10.26 -7.67
N ASN A 57 6.29 -11.08 -6.72
CA ASN A 57 4.93 -11.67 -6.74
C ASN A 57 3.83 -10.62 -6.58
N SER A 58 4.03 -9.60 -5.73
CA SER A 58 3.04 -8.51 -5.56
C SER A 58 2.94 -7.67 -6.83
N HIS A 59 4.05 -7.33 -7.48
CA HIS A 59 4.06 -6.63 -8.77
C HIS A 59 3.43 -7.46 -9.89
N GLY A 60 3.73 -8.76 -9.97
CA GLY A 60 3.08 -9.66 -10.92
C GLY A 60 1.56 -9.78 -10.70
N THR A 61 1.10 -9.67 -9.45
CA THR A 61 -0.33 -9.63 -9.12
C THR A 61 -0.96 -8.31 -9.59
N LEU A 62 -0.27 -7.17 -9.41
CA LEU A 62 -0.71 -5.86 -9.92
C LEU A 62 -0.82 -5.85 -11.45
N ASP A 63 0.02 -6.59 -12.16
CA ASP A 63 -0.08 -6.72 -13.62
C ASP A 63 -1.39 -7.36 -14.10
N PHE A 64 -2.01 -8.22 -13.28
CA PHE A 64 -3.36 -8.68 -13.54
C PHE A 64 -4.38 -7.61 -13.12
N LEU A 65 -4.28 -7.10 -11.89
CA LEU A 65 -5.24 -6.15 -11.31
C LEU A 65 -5.37 -4.85 -12.10
N LYS A 66 -4.32 -4.36 -12.77
CA LYS A 66 -4.38 -3.14 -13.59
C LYS A 66 -5.45 -3.17 -14.69
N ARG A 67 -5.93 -4.37 -15.05
CA ARG A 67 -7.04 -4.56 -16.00
C ARG A 67 -8.39 -4.13 -15.45
N VAL A 68 -8.55 -4.11 -14.11
CA VAL A 68 -9.81 -3.85 -13.40
C VAL A 68 -9.70 -2.74 -12.36
N GLY A 69 -8.49 -2.33 -11.99
CA GLY A 69 -8.26 -1.20 -11.09
C GLY A 69 -7.23 -1.46 -10.01
N ASP A 70 -6.97 -0.41 -9.25
CA ASP A 70 -6.13 -0.41 -8.05
C ASP A 70 -6.79 -1.27 -6.95
N PRO A 71 -6.06 -2.18 -6.30
CA PRO A 71 -6.64 -3.03 -5.26
C PRO A 71 -7.21 -2.24 -4.07
N GLU A 72 -6.70 -1.04 -3.77
CA GLU A 72 -7.13 -0.22 -2.63
C GLU A 72 -8.29 0.71 -2.99
N THR A 73 -8.32 1.26 -4.21
CA THR A 73 -9.29 2.32 -4.57
C THR A 73 -10.26 1.95 -5.69
N ASP A 74 -10.03 0.83 -6.39
CA ASP A 74 -10.71 0.45 -7.64
C ASP A 74 -10.54 1.48 -8.79
N LEU A 75 -9.75 2.54 -8.61
CA LEU A 75 -9.42 3.49 -9.67
C LEU A 75 -8.46 2.89 -10.69
N ALA A 76 -8.49 3.37 -11.92
CA ALA A 76 -7.65 2.82 -12.98
C ALA A 76 -6.15 2.96 -12.67
N ILE A 77 -5.41 1.86 -12.73
CA ILE A 77 -3.94 1.87 -12.83
C ILE A 77 -3.56 2.17 -14.29
N GLY A 78 -2.60 3.07 -14.51
CA GLY A 78 -2.15 3.40 -15.86
C GLY A 78 -0.97 4.36 -15.90
N GLU A 79 -1.11 5.43 -16.68
CA GLU A 79 -0.13 6.51 -16.73
C GLU A 79 -0.02 7.23 -15.37
N THR A 80 1.05 8.00 -15.21
CA THR A 80 1.40 8.66 -13.95
C THR A 80 0.28 9.51 -13.36
N ASP A 81 -0.50 10.23 -14.17
CA ASP A 81 -1.65 11.01 -13.70
C ASP A 81 -2.74 10.14 -13.05
N ARG A 82 -3.01 8.97 -13.63
CA ARG A 82 -3.99 8.02 -13.07
C ARG A 82 -3.48 7.42 -11.76
N ASN A 83 -2.20 7.04 -11.71
CA ASN A 83 -1.60 6.48 -10.51
C ASN A 83 -1.54 7.51 -9.37
N LEU A 84 -1.21 8.78 -9.69
CA LEU A 84 -1.26 9.89 -8.74
C LEU A 84 -2.67 10.14 -8.23
N THR A 85 -3.67 10.07 -9.11
CA THR A 85 -5.08 10.22 -8.74
C THR A 85 -5.53 9.09 -7.80
N SER A 86 -5.15 7.84 -8.09
CA SER A 86 -5.42 6.68 -7.21
C SER A 86 -4.79 6.89 -5.83
N ALA A 87 -3.50 7.23 -5.77
CA ALA A 87 -2.79 7.44 -4.52
C ALA A 87 -3.38 8.61 -3.69
N ILE A 88 -3.79 9.71 -4.34
CA ILE A 88 -4.48 10.81 -3.66
C ILE A 88 -5.79 10.32 -3.03
N SER A 89 -6.56 9.51 -3.75
CA SER A 89 -7.82 8.96 -3.24
C SER A 89 -7.58 8.07 -2.02
N ALA A 90 -6.67 7.10 -2.11
CA ALA A 90 -6.33 6.19 -1.02
C ALA A 90 -5.88 6.97 0.23
N GLU A 91 -4.89 7.84 0.09
CA GLU A 91 -4.34 8.54 1.25
C GLU A 91 -5.31 9.57 1.84
N THR A 92 -6.23 10.11 1.02
CA THR A 92 -7.30 10.98 1.53
C THR A 92 -8.23 10.20 2.45
N GLU A 93 -8.74 9.07 1.98
CA GLU A 93 -9.60 8.17 2.77
C GLU A 93 -8.88 7.71 4.05
N GLU A 94 -7.60 7.35 3.94
CA GLU A 94 -6.78 6.95 5.08
C GLU A 94 -6.74 8.02 6.18
N TYR A 95 -6.43 9.28 5.84
CA TYR A 95 -6.31 10.32 6.85
C TYR A 95 -7.66 10.85 7.34
N SER A 96 -8.70 10.88 6.50
CA SER A 96 -9.99 11.49 6.86
C SER A 96 -10.93 10.52 7.55
N GLU A 97 -10.82 9.22 7.28
CA GLU A 97 -11.78 8.22 7.75
C GLU A 97 -11.11 7.03 8.43
N ILE A 98 -10.23 6.29 7.73
CA ILE A 98 -9.73 4.99 8.19
C ILE A 98 -8.92 5.12 9.49
N TYR A 99 -7.85 5.92 9.51
CA TYR A 99 -7.03 6.06 10.70
C TYR A 99 -7.77 6.70 11.88
N PRO A 100 -8.63 7.72 11.70
CA PRO A 100 -9.50 8.22 12.77
C PRO A 100 -10.41 7.14 13.37
N LEU A 101 -11.06 6.31 12.55
CA LEU A 101 -11.93 5.23 13.03
C LEU A 101 -11.14 4.17 13.81
N MET A 102 -9.99 3.75 13.30
CA MET A 102 -9.09 2.83 14.00
C MET A 102 -8.60 3.39 15.32
N GLN A 103 -8.23 4.68 15.33
CA GLN A 103 -7.80 5.38 16.54
C GLN A 103 -8.88 5.34 17.61
N GLU A 104 -10.14 5.65 17.28
CA GLU A 104 -11.24 5.64 18.24
C GLU A 104 -11.55 4.24 18.77
N ALA A 105 -11.49 3.21 17.93
CA ALA A 105 -11.62 1.82 18.39
C ALA A 105 -10.53 1.46 19.41
N ILE A 106 -9.27 1.75 19.09
CA ILE A 106 -8.11 1.42 19.94
C ILE A 106 -8.09 2.23 21.24
N LYS A 107 -8.55 3.50 21.22
CA LYS A 107 -8.74 4.28 22.45
C LYS A 107 -9.77 3.67 23.39
N ARG A 108 -10.89 3.13 22.86
CA ARG A 108 -11.93 2.48 23.67
C ARG A 108 -11.41 1.23 24.38
N GLU A 109 -10.42 0.56 23.80
CA GLU A 109 -9.74 -0.58 24.40
C GLU A 109 -8.62 -0.19 25.38
N GLY A 110 -8.27 1.10 25.47
CA GLY A 110 -7.30 1.62 26.44
C GLY A 110 -5.85 1.67 25.94
N PHE A 111 -5.57 1.32 24.67
CA PHE A 111 -4.23 1.32 24.09
C PHE A 111 -3.83 2.70 23.54
N LEU A 112 -3.64 3.67 24.44
CA LEU A 112 -3.45 5.08 24.06
C LEU A 112 -2.18 5.34 23.25
N ASP A 113 -1.10 4.60 23.50
CA ASP A 113 0.15 4.69 22.74
C ASP A 113 -0.03 4.25 21.28
N ILE A 114 -0.73 3.14 21.04
CA ILE A 114 -1.08 2.67 19.69
C ILE A 114 -2.02 3.67 19.00
N ALA A 115 -3.01 4.19 19.71
CA ALA A 115 -3.91 5.22 19.17
C ALA A 115 -3.15 6.50 18.76
N ASN A 116 -2.17 6.92 19.55
CA ASN A 116 -1.32 8.07 19.23
C ASN A 116 -0.40 7.80 18.03
N TRP A 117 0.07 6.56 17.89
CA TRP A 117 0.81 6.13 16.70
C TRP A 117 -0.06 6.24 15.44
N LEU A 118 -1.30 5.73 15.45
CA LEU A 118 -2.21 5.87 14.30
C LEU A 118 -2.57 7.32 14.00
N GLN A 119 -2.69 8.18 15.02
CA GLN A 119 -2.87 9.61 14.80
C GLN A 119 -1.69 10.24 14.05
N THR A 120 -0.48 9.76 14.32
CA THR A 120 0.73 10.21 13.62
C THR A 120 0.70 9.76 12.16
N LEU A 121 0.28 8.53 11.88
CA LEU A 121 0.08 8.04 10.51
C LEU A 121 -0.95 8.88 9.75
N ALA A 122 -2.11 9.18 10.35
CA ALA A 122 -3.11 10.05 9.74
C ALA A 122 -2.54 11.42 9.34
N LYS A 123 -1.78 12.06 10.24
CA LYS A 123 -1.11 13.34 9.94
C LYS A 123 -0.11 13.21 8.79
N GLN A 124 0.64 12.11 8.72
CA GLN A 124 1.58 11.85 7.63
C GLN A 124 0.86 11.69 6.29
N LYS A 125 -0.23 10.91 6.23
CA LYS A 125 -1.03 10.74 5.01
C LYS A 125 -1.59 12.06 4.49
N LYS A 126 -2.03 12.96 5.38
CA LYS A 126 -2.44 14.32 4.96
C LYS A 126 -1.29 15.11 4.29
N VAL A 127 -0.06 14.98 4.79
CA VAL A 127 1.11 15.60 4.17
C VAL A 127 1.44 14.96 2.82
N HIS A 128 1.29 13.65 2.70
CA HIS A 128 1.53 12.94 1.45
C HIS A 128 0.52 13.34 0.36
N VAL A 129 -0.76 13.49 0.71
CA VAL A 129 -1.79 13.99 -0.23
C VAL A 129 -1.40 15.33 -0.85
N GLU A 130 -0.87 16.27 -0.06
CA GLU A 130 -0.40 17.55 -0.59
C GLU A 130 0.82 17.39 -1.52
N LYS A 131 1.75 16.46 -1.22
CA LYS A 131 2.86 16.14 -2.12
C LYS A 131 2.37 15.53 -3.44
N LEU A 132 1.42 14.61 -3.38
CA LEU A 132 0.85 13.95 -4.55
C LEU A 132 0.06 14.91 -5.44
N LYS A 133 -0.74 15.81 -4.85
CA LYS A 133 -1.45 16.87 -5.59
C LYS A 133 -0.49 17.80 -6.32
N ASN A 134 0.60 18.20 -5.66
CA ASN A 134 1.64 19.02 -6.30
C ASN A 134 2.32 18.28 -7.46
N ALA A 135 2.64 16.99 -7.27
CA ALA A 135 3.19 16.16 -8.33
C ALA A 135 2.23 16.01 -9.52
N LEU A 136 0.94 15.83 -9.26
CA LEU A 136 -0.09 15.75 -10.30
C LEU A 136 -0.23 17.07 -11.07
N ALA A 137 -0.26 18.21 -10.37
CA ALA A 137 -0.31 19.52 -10.99
C ALA A 137 0.92 19.76 -11.89
N GLN A 138 2.12 19.42 -11.41
CA GLN A 138 3.35 19.53 -12.20
C GLN A 138 3.34 18.61 -13.42
N PHE A 139 2.90 17.35 -13.26
CA PHE A 139 2.78 16.40 -14.34
C PHE A 139 1.83 16.94 -15.43
N ASN A 140 0.65 17.43 -15.05
CA ASN A 140 -0.33 17.97 -15.99
C ASN A 140 0.21 19.19 -16.76
N GLN A 141 0.93 20.10 -16.08
CA GLN A 141 1.58 21.24 -16.74
C GLN A 141 2.62 20.80 -17.78
N LEU A 142 3.44 19.78 -17.48
CA LEU A 142 4.46 19.28 -18.40
C LEU A 142 3.88 18.52 -19.60
N HIS A 143 2.70 17.93 -19.44
CA HIS A 143 2.07 17.07 -20.44
C HIS A 143 0.85 17.72 -21.13
N GLY A 144 0.57 18.99 -20.87
CA GLY A 144 -0.51 19.75 -21.50
C GLY A 144 -1.92 19.21 -21.18
N LYS A 145 -2.08 18.60 -20.00
CA LYS A 145 -3.36 18.11 -19.47
C LYS A 145 -4.02 19.14 -18.56
#